data_AF-A0A3Q2C763-F1
#
_entry.id   AF-A0A3Q2C763-F1
#
_cell.length_a   1.000
_cell.length_b   1.000
_cell.length_c   1.000
_cell.angle_alpha   90.00
_cell.angle_beta   90.00
_cell.angle_gamma   90.00
#
_symmetry.space_group_name_H-M   'P 1'
#
loop_
_entity.id
_entity.type
_entity.pdbx_description
1 polymer ?
#
loop_
_entity_poly.entity_id
_entity_poly.type
_entity_poly.pdbx_seq_one_letter_code
_entity_poly.pdbx_strand_id
1 'polypeptide(L)'
;MDWKGWFHAWHQEVSRIFANSKDSACVLGMKKRALVFQPLAELKDETDIEHRIPKTQWWLRLRPLLKILAKYKINLDTSERTAMEHVIKKRGLVPQ
;
A
#
# COMPACT_ATOMS: atom_id res chain seq x y z
N MET A 1 -15.19 50.42 -27.30
CA MET A 1 -15.08 48.98 -27.01
C MET A 1 -14.34 48.84 -25.69
N ASP A 2 -15.08 48.52 -24.64
CA ASP A 2 -14.57 48.50 -23.26
C ASP A 2 -14.05 47.10 -22.91
N TRP A 3 -12.75 47.03 -22.61
CA TRP A 3 -12.06 45.80 -22.20
C TRP A 3 -12.38 45.40 -20.75
N LYS A 4 -12.90 46.33 -19.93
CA LYS A 4 -13.29 46.02 -18.54
C LYS A 4 -14.49 45.09 -18.49
N GLY A 5 -15.46 45.23 -19.40
CA GLY A 5 -16.61 44.33 -19.50
C GLY A 5 -16.20 42.89 -19.81
N TRP A 6 -15.18 42.69 -20.65
CA TRP A 6 -14.63 41.36 -20.95
C TRP A 6 -13.88 40.77 -19.77
N PHE A 7 -13.16 41.59 -19.00
CA PHE A 7 -12.46 41.13 -17.80
C PHE A 7 -13.44 40.66 -16.70
N HIS A 8 -14.57 41.35 -16.52
CA HIS A 8 -15.62 40.95 -15.59
C HIS A 8 -16.40 39.72 -16.08
N ALA A 9 -16.66 39.61 -17.39
CA ALA A 9 -17.31 38.42 -17.97
C ALA A 9 -16.44 37.15 -17.84
N TRP A 10 -15.13 37.27 -18.07
CA TRP A 10 -14.20 36.16 -17.93
C TRP A 10 -14.06 35.67 -16.47
N HIS A 11 -14.13 36.60 -15.51
CA HIS A 11 -14.14 36.24 -14.08
C HIS A 11 -15.44 35.56 -13.64
N GLN A 12 -16.56 35.81 -14.32
CA GLN A 12 -17.87 35.22 -14.02
C GLN A 12 -18.00 33.78 -14.56
N GLU A 13 -17.18 33.39 -15.53
CA GLU A 13 -17.23 32.12 -16.26
C GLU A 13 -16.34 31.00 -15.66
N VAL A 14 -15.73 31.21 -14.49
CA VAL A 14 -15.07 30.13 -13.75
C VAL A 14 -16.15 29.20 -13.21
N SER A 15 -16.53 28.27 -14.06
CA SER A 15 -17.64 27.33 -13.91
C SER A 15 -17.58 26.58 -12.58
N ARG A 16 -18.72 26.50 -11.90
CA ARG A 16 -18.90 25.69 -10.69
C ARG A 16 -18.60 24.21 -11.02
N ILE A 17 -17.47 23.69 -10.53
CA ILE A 17 -17.07 22.30 -10.75
C ILE A 17 -17.98 21.38 -9.91
N PHE A 18 -18.74 20.51 -10.58
CA PHE A 18 -19.59 19.52 -9.92
C PHE A 18 -18.79 18.25 -9.61
N ALA A 19 -18.28 18.16 -8.38
CA ALA A 19 -17.53 17.01 -7.88
C ALA A 19 -18.42 16.09 -7.01
N ASN A 20 -19.59 15.71 -7.53
CA ASN A 20 -20.60 14.97 -6.75
C ASN A 20 -20.34 13.45 -6.70
N SER A 21 -19.41 12.94 -7.51
CA SER A 21 -19.07 11.51 -7.53
C SER A 21 -17.86 11.24 -6.63
N LYS A 22 -17.81 10.05 -6.03
CA LYS A 22 -16.66 9.63 -5.22
C LYS A 22 -15.34 9.62 -6.01
N ASP A 23 -15.43 9.36 -7.32
CA ASP A 23 -14.28 9.33 -8.23
C ASP A 23 -13.78 10.74 -8.61
N SER A 24 -14.54 11.79 -8.30
CA SER A 24 -14.12 13.18 -8.55
C SER A 24 -12.87 13.57 -7.76
N ALA A 25 -12.61 12.92 -6.62
CA ALA A 25 -11.40 13.08 -5.82
C ALA A 25 -10.80 11.70 -5.52
N CYS A 26 -9.97 11.22 -6.44
CA CYS A 26 -9.31 9.92 -6.35
C CYS A 26 -7.80 10.02 -6.55
N VAL A 27 -7.08 9.02 -6.03
CA VAL A 27 -5.65 8.84 -6.25
C VAL A 27 -5.44 7.77 -7.31
N LEU A 28 -4.60 8.06 -8.29
CA LEU A 28 -4.11 7.05 -9.22
C LEU A 28 -3.01 6.24 -8.54
N GLY A 29 -3.28 4.98 -8.26
CA GLY A 29 -2.37 4.10 -7.53
C GLY A 29 -2.24 2.73 -8.17
N MET A 30 -1.25 1.97 -7.72
CA MET A 30 -1.09 0.57 -8.10
C MET A 30 -1.73 -0.32 -7.05
N LYS A 31 -2.67 -1.17 -7.47
CA LYS A 31 -3.25 -2.24 -6.64
C LYS A 31 -2.89 -3.57 -7.25
N LYS A 32 -2.05 -4.36 -6.56
CA LYS A 32 -1.47 -5.60 -7.07
C LYS A 32 -0.72 -5.37 -8.39
N ARG A 33 -1.27 -5.81 -9.52
CA ARG A 33 -0.68 -5.68 -10.86
C ARG A 33 -1.45 -4.71 -11.77
N ALA A 34 -2.39 -3.95 -11.22
CA ALA A 34 -3.24 -3.03 -11.96
C ALA A 34 -3.05 -1.58 -11.51
N LEU A 35 -3.16 -0.65 -12.45
CA LEU A 35 -3.27 0.78 -12.19
C LEU A 35 -4.74 1.12 -12.00
N VAL A 36 -5.11 1.67 -10.84
CA VAL A 36 -6.50 1.87 -10.42
C VAL A 36 -6.66 3.27 -9.86
N PHE A 37 -7.78 3.92 -10.20
CA PHE A 37 -8.23 5.13 -9.51
C PHE A 37 -8.94 4.72 -8.22
N GLN A 38 -8.42 5.18 -7.08
CA GLN A 38 -8.97 4.87 -5.76
C GLN A 38 -9.55 6.14 -5.13
N PRO A 39 -10.87 6.18 -4.84
CA PRO A 39 -11.49 7.31 -4.16
C PRO A 39 -10.88 7.61 -2.79
N LEU A 40 -10.71 8.88 -2.48
CA LEU A 40 -10.10 9.30 -1.21
C LEU A 40 -10.92 8.87 0.02
N ALA A 41 -12.25 8.83 -0.13
CA ALA A 41 -13.18 8.40 0.91
C ALA A 41 -12.87 6.99 1.41
N GLU A 42 -12.53 6.07 0.50
CA GLU A 42 -12.17 4.68 0.83
C GLU A 42 -10.72 4.58 1.30
N LEU A 43 -9.81 5.35 0.69
CA LEU A 43 -8.39 5.33 1.04
C LEU A 43 -8.12 5.77 2.48
N LYS A 44 -8.92 6.69 3.02
CA LYS A 44 -8.83 7.20 4.40
C LYS A 44 -9.01 6.10 5.46
N ASP A 45 -9.83 5.10 5.17
CA ASP A 45 -10.08 4.00 6.10
C ASP A 45 -8.90 3.02 6.15
N GLU A 46 -8.10 2.95 5.09
CA GLU A 46 -6.95 2.04 4.98
C GLU A 46 -5.60 2.71 5.29
N THR A 47 -5.52 4.04 5.24
CA THR A 47 -4.27 4.81 5.29
C THR A 47 -4.33 5.93 6.33
N ASP A 48 -3.26 6.09 7.10
CA ASP A 48 -3.01 7.31 7.87
C ASP A 48 -2.45 8.37 6.92
N ILE A 49 -3.29 9.34 6.53
CA ILE A 49 -2.98 10.34 5.52
C ILE A 49 -1.95 11.37 6.03
N GLU A 50 -2.00 11.73 7.31
CA GLU A 50 -1.07 12.71 7.92
C GLU A 50 0.37 12.18 7.88
N HIS A 51 0.54 10.93 8.30
CA HIS A 51 1.86 10.29 8.32
C HIS A 51 2.22 9.60 6.99
N ARG A 52 1.29 9.57 6.01
CA ARG A 52 1.43 8.93 4.69
C ARG A 52 1.82 7.46 4.76
N ILE A 53 1.23 6.72 5.71
CA ILE A 53 1.56 5.33 6.00
C ILE A 53 0.28 4.48 5.99
N PRO A 54 0.27 3.33 5.29
CA PRO A 54 -0.89 2.43 5.33
C PRO A 54 -1.00 1.75 6.70
N LYS A 55 -2.24 1.52 7.14
CA LYS A 55 -2.53 0.84 8.42
C LYS A 55 -2.08 -0.62 8.40
N THR A 56 -2.17 -1.28 7.23
CA THR A 56 -1.67 -2.65 7.04
C THR A 56 -0.30 -2.63 6.36
N GLN A 57 0.73 -3.12 7.04
CA GLN A 57 2.12 -3.07 6.57
C GLN A 57 2.67 -4.48 6.32
N TRP A 58 2.25 -5.12 5.24
CA TRP A 58 2.59 -6.52 4.93
C TRP A 58 4.10 -6.76 4.82
N TRP A 59 4.86 -5.80 4.31
CA TRP A 59 6.31 -5.93 4.11
C TRP A 59 7.09 -5.98 5.43
N LEU A 60 6.52 -5.49 6.55
CA LEU A 60 7.17 -5.61 7.85
C LEU A 60 7.34 -7.07 8.27
N ARG A 61 6.42 -7.95 7.83
CA ARG A 61 6.53 -9.41 8.04
C ARG A 61 7.70 -10.02 7.27
N LEU A 62 8.27 -9.33 6.28
CA LEU A 62 9.47 -9.75 5.54
C LEU A 62 10.76 -9.43 6.29
N ARG A 63 10.73 -8.51 7.28
CA ARG A 63 11.91 -8.11 8.05
C ARG A 63 12.67 -9.30 8.67
N PRO A 64 12.03 -10.30 9.29
CA PRO A 64 12.74 -11.47 9.81
C PRO A 64 13.49 -12.24 8.72
N LEU A 65 12.87 -12.47 7.56
CA LEU A 65 13.51 -13.16 6.44
C LEU A 65 14.75 -12.39 5.94
N LEU A 66 14.63 -11.07 5.78
CA LEU A 66 15.75 -10.23 5.36
C LEU A 66 16.91 -10.27 6.36
N LYS A 67 16.63 -10.29 7.67
CA LYS A 67 17.67 -10.41 8.70
C LYS A 67 18.39 -11.77 8.64
N ILE A 68 17.67 -12.86 8.35
CA ILE A 68 18.27 -14.18 8.14
C ILE A 68 19.20 -14.16 6.92
N LEU A 69 18.71 -13.64 5.78
CA LEU A 69 19.49 -13.57 4.54
C LEU A 69 20.76 -12.74 4.69
N ALA A 70 20.69 -11.67 5.48
CA ALA A 70 21.84 -10.83 5.79
C ALA A 70 22.73 -11.37 6.94
N LYS A 71 22.49 -12.61 7.42
CA LYS A 71 23.27 -13.29 8.46
C LYS A 71 23.35 -12.51 9.79
N TYR A 72 22.32 -11.76 10.14
CA TYR A 72 22.27 -11.08 11.44
C TYR A 72 22.12 -12.08 12.59
N LYS A 73 22.80 -11.83 13.71
CA LYS A 73 22.55 -12.53 14.98
C LYS A 73 21.20 -12.06 15.53
N ILE A 74 20.16 -12.87 15.35
CA ILE A 74 18.81 -12.58 15.85
C ILE A 74 18.27 -13.73 16.70
N ASN A 75 17.59 -13.39 17.80
CA ASN A 75 16.78 -14.35 18.55
C ASN A 75 15.43 -14.46 17.84
N LEU A 76 15.25 -15.51 17.05
CA LEU A 76 13.95 -15.88 16.50
C LEU A 76 13.24 -16.74 17.54
N ASP A 77 12.10 -16.28 18.06
CA ASP A 77 11.23 -17.14 18.84
C ASP A 77 10.69 -18.24 17.90
N THR A 78 11.08 -19.49 18.18
CA THR A 78 10.70 -20.69 17.41
C THR A 78 9.58 -21.46 18.10
N SER A 79 8.82 -20.79 18.97
CA SER A 79 7.69 -21.38 19.70
C SER A 79 6.60 -21.94 18.78
N GLU A 80 6.41 -21.38 17.59
CA GLU A 80 5.67 -22.02 16.49
C GLU A 80 6.53 -23.10 15.84
N ARG A 81 6.57 -24.27 16.50
CA ARG A 81 7.09 -25.54 15.97
C ARG A 81 6.32 -25.93 14.70
N THR A 82 6.60 -25.27 13.59
CA THR A 82 6.23 -25.77 12.27
C THR A 82 6.93 -27.11 12.13
N ALA A 83 6.17 -28.18 11.87
CA ALA A 83 6.63 -29.57 11.88
C ALA A 83 7.95 -29.79 11.11
N MET A 84 9.09 -29.68 11.80
CA MET A 84 10.42 -30.04 11.30
C MET A 84 10.53 -31.56 11.03
N GLU A 85 9.49 -32.32 11.37
CA GLU A 85 9.34 -33.76 11.19
C GLU A 85 9.63 -34.20 9.74
N HIS A 86 9.18 -33.43 8.74
CA HIS A 86 9.37 -33.78 7.32
C HIS A 86 10.80 -33.55 6.82
N VAL A 87 11.59 -32.71 7.48
CA VAL A 87 12.98 -32.42 7.10
C VAL A 87 13.94 -33.45 7.69
N ILE A 88 13.67 -33.90 8.92
CA ILE A 88 14.54 -34.83 9.66
C ILE A 88 14.46 -36.24 9.07
N LYS A 89 13.29 -36.69 8.61
CA LYS A 89 13.07 -38.08 8.17
C LYS A 89 13.87 -38.49 6.91
N LYS A 90 14.37 -37.55 6.11
CA LYS A 90 15.15 -37.84 4.89
C LYS A 90 16.62 -38.21 5.14
N ARG A 91 17.15 -38.08 6.36
CA ARG A 91 18.57 -38.35 6.65
C ARG A 91 18.85 -39.75 7.22
N GLY A 92 17.84 -40.61 7.34
CA GLY A 92 17.92 -41.86 8.11
C GLY A 92 17.98 -43.18 7.34
N LEU A 93 18.28 -43.20 6.04
CA LEU A 93 18.41 -44.46 5.28
C LEU A 93 19.66 -44.43 4.40
N VAL A 94 20.82 -44.68 5.02
CA VAL A 94 21.98 -45.25 4.33
C VAL A 94 22.19 -46.63 4.95
N PRO A 95 21.83 -47.73 4.27
CA PRO A 95 22.18 -49.08 4.71
C PRO A 95 23.71 -49.23 4.67
N GLN A 96 24.29 -49.82 5.73
CA GLN A 96 25.69 -50.26 5.77
C GLN A 96 25.92 -51.43 4.82
#